data_AF-A0A6A6CE08-F1
#
_entry.id   AF-A0A6A6CE08-F1
#
_cell.length_a   1.000
_cell.length_b   1.000
_cell.length_c   1.000
_cell.angle_alpha   90.00
_cell.angle_beta   90.00
_cell.angle_gamma   90.00
#
_symmetry.space_group_name_H-M   'P 1'
#
loop_
_entity.id
_entity.type
_entity.pdbx_description
1 polymer ?
#
loop_
_entity_poly.entity_id
_entity_poly.type
_entity_poly.pdbx_seq_one_letter_code
_entity_poly.pdbx_strand_id
1 'polypeptide(L)'
;MSSPENPMPDRDHRLPFPGLYRKNNVPHWQRLHQNHDGVRQWDKGPRAKYMLYPYYALLISTTAASQYMMIRMVLGHKTWFGAN
;
A
#
# COMPACT_ATOMS: atom_id res chain seq x y z
N MET A 1 34.51 50.94 -16.41
CA MET A 1 34.40 49.86 -17.41
C MET A 1 33.46 48.81 -16.84
N SER A 2 32.17 48.95 -17.14
CA SER A 2 31.08 48.12 -16.60
C SER A 2 31.03 46.79 -17.35
N SER A 3 31.30 45.68 -16.67
CA SER A 3 31.07 44.34 -17.21
C SER A 3 29.60 44.18 -17.58
N PRO A 4 29.26 43.69 -18.79
CA PRO A 4 27.88 43.44 -19.16
C PRO A 4 27.31 42.29 -18.32
N GLU A 5 26.22 42.56 -17.62
CA GLU A 5 25.40 41.56 -16.95
C GLU A 5 24.79 40.67 -18.04
N ASN A 6 25.29 39.44 -18.16
CA ASN A 6 24.70 38.45 -19.05
C ASN A 6 23.25 38.20 -18.57
N PRO A 7 22.23 38.37 -19.42
CA PRO A 7 20.86 38.09 -19.01
C PRO A 7 20.74 36.61 -18.64
N MET A 8 20.18 36.33 -17.46
CA MET A 8 19.81 34.99 -17.04
C MET A 8 18.99 34.33 -18.16
N PRO A 9 19.35 33.13 -18.63
CA PRO A 9 18.65 32.49 -19.73
C PRO A 9 17.16 32.35 -19.36
N ASP A 10 16.28 32.67 -20.31
CA ASP A 10 14.84 32.52 -20.13
C ASP A 10 14.56 31.08 -19.67
N ARG A 11 13.68 30.96 -18.68
CA ARG A 11 13.42 29.67 -18.01
C ARG A 11 12.29 28.88 -18.66
N ASP A 12 12.00 29.07 -19.95
CA ASP A 12 10.88 28.41 -20.63
C ASP A 12 11.31 27.19 -21.45
N HIS A 13 12.04 26.27 -20.79
CA HIS A 13 12.29 24.91 -21.29
C HIS A 13 11.54 23.83 -20.51
N ARG A 14 10.52 24.21 -19.72
CA ARG A 14 9.81 23.28 -18.84
C ARG A 14 8.41 23.05 -19.37
N LEU A 15 8.21 21.91 -20.02
CA LEU A 15 6.88 21.31 -20.14
C LEU A 15 6.19 21.45 -18.77
N PRO A 16 4.94 21.94 -18.70
CA PRO A 16 4.28 22.14 -17.42
C PRO A 16 4.29 20.81 -16.68
N PHE A 17 4.83 20.81 -15.44
CA PHE A 17 4.89 19.60 -14.62
C PHE A 17 3.50 18.93 -14.66
N PRO A 18 3.40 17.61 -14.95
CA PRO A 18 2.13 16.90 -15.16
C PRO A 18 1.33 16.69 -13.85
N GLY A 19 1.11 17.79 -13.13
CA GLY A 19 0.54 17.88 -11.80
C GLY A 19 0.43 19.32 -11.28
N LEU A 20 0.83 20.34 -12.07
CA LEU A 20 0.74 21.76 -11.67
C LEU A 20 -0.70 22.17 -11.30
N TYR A 21 -1.70 21.63 -12.00
CA TYR A 21 -3.13 21.88 -11.73
C TYR A 21 -3.80 20.78 -10.90
N ARG A 22 -3.05 19.75 -10.45
CA ARG A 22 -3.60 18.68 -9.61
C ARG A 22 -3.50 19.08 -8.15
N LYS A 23 -4.61 19.01 -7.41
CA LYS A 23 -4.62 19.22 -5.96
C LYS A 23 -3.58 18.32 -5.28
N ASN A 24 -2.65 18.92 -4.56
CA ASN A 24 -1.66 18.19 -3.79
C ASN A 24 -2.27 17.64 -2.50
N ASN A 25 -2.42 16.32 -2.41
CA ASN A 25 -2.92 15.63 -1.22
C ASN A 25 -1.79 15.14 -0.29
N VAL A 26 -0.51 15.34 -0.64
CA VAL A 26 0.63 14.89 0.17
C VAL A 26 0.57 15.46 1.60
N PRO A 27 0.31 16.76 1.83
CA PRO A 27 0.21 17.29 3.20
C PRO A 27 -0.93 16.68 4.00
N HIS A 28 -2.04 16.30 3.33
CA HIS A 28 -3.16 15.63 3.99
C HIS A 28 -2.75 14.23 4.49
N TRP A 29 -2.11 13.44 3.64
CA TRP A 29 -1.63 12.11 4.02
C TRP A 29 -0.48 12.16 5.03
N GLN A 30 0.38 13.17 4.97
CA GLN A 30 1.42 13.39 5.99
C GLN A 30 0.81 13.59 7.37
N ARG A 31 -0.20 14.48 7.50
CA ARG A 31 -0.91 14.68 8.78
C ARG A 31 -1.57 13.40 9.29
N LEU A 32 -2.19 12.62 8.41
CA LEU A 32 -2.84 11.36 8.79
C LEU A 32 -1.82 10.34 9.34
N HIS A 33 -0.69 10.16 8.67
CA HIS A 33 0.29 9.12 9.06
C HIS A 33 1.23 9.56 10.19
N GLN A 34 1.55 10.86 10.26
CA GLN A 34 2.40 11.44 11.30
C GLN A 34 1.64 11.68 12.62
N ASN A 35 0.32 11.48 12.65
CA ASN A 35 -0.45 11.56 13.88
C ASN A 35 0.04 10.48 14.87
N HIS A 36 0.28 10.85 16.13
CA HIS A 36 0.76 9.94 17.18
C HIS A 36 -0.43 9.29 17.92
N ASP A 37 -1.21 8.53 17.17
CA ASP A 37 -2.40 7.80 17.62
C ASP A 37 -2.10 6.39 18.17
N GLY A 38 -0.84 5.96 18.14
CA GLY A 38 -0.42 4.61 18.57
C GLY A 38 -0.87 3.49 17.62
N VAL A 39 -1.50 3.83 16.49
CA VAL A 39 -2.00 2.88 15.51
C VAL A 39 -0.90 2.49 14.53
N ARG A 40 -0.87 1.22 14.11
CA ARG A 40 0.10 0.73 13.12
C ARG A 40 -0.12 1.42 11.78
N GLN A 41 0.96 1.65 11.05
CA GLN A 41 0.95 2.38 9.77
C GLN A 41 -0.10 1.86 8.78
N TRP A 42 -0.31 0.54 8.71
CA TRP A 42 -1.25 -0.09 7.80
C TRP A 42 -2.73 0.06 8.20
N ASP A 43 -3.02 0.45 9.44
CA ASP A 43 -4.40 0.64 9.96
C ASP A 43 -4.83 2.11 10.03
N LYS A 44 -3.94 3.06 9.68
CA LYS A 44 -4.24 4.51 9.76
C LYS A 44 -5.22 5.01 8.70
N GLY A 45 -5.35 4.29 7.58
CA GLY A 45 -6.17 4.73 6.45
C GLY A 45 -7.67 4.57 6.72
N PRO A 46 -8.54 5.47 6.21
CA PRO A 46 -10.00 5.32 6.36
C PRO A 46 -10.55 4.04 5.70
N ARG A 47 -9.84 3.51 4.70
CA ARG A 47 -10.17 2.26 4.01
C ARG A 47 -9.40 1.05 4.52
N ALA A 48 -8.49 1.22 5.49
CA ALA A 48 -7.62 0.15 5.96
C ALA A 48 -8.44 -1.03 6.47
N LYS A 49 -9.40 -0.78 7.38
CA LYS A 49 -10.25 -1.83 7.96
C LYS A 49 -11.04 -2.62 6.91
N TYR A 50 -11.58 -1.94 5.90
CA TYR A 50 -12.31 -2.58 4.80
C TYR A 50 -11.44 -3.49 3.94
N MET A 51 -10.14 -3.22 3.84
CA MET A 51 -9.20 -4.07 3.11
C MET A 51 -8.62 -5.18 3.99
N LEU A 52 -8.36 -4.88 5.27
CA LEU A 52 -7.67 -5.78 6.19
C LEU A 52 -8.56 -6.92 6.68
N TYR A 53 -9.84 -6.67 6.98
CA TYR A 53 -10.73 -7.73 7.43
C TYR A 53 -10.90 -8.87 6.41
N PRO A 54 -11.21 -8.61 5.12
CA PRO A 54 -11.26 -9.70 4.14
C PRO A 54 -9.89 -10.35 3.92
N TYR A 55 -8.80 -9.58 3.98
CA TYR A 55 -7.45 -10.14 3.92
C TYR A 55 -7.18 -11.13 5.07
N TYR A 56 -7.51 -10.79 6.31
CA TYR A 56 -7.33 -11.69 7.46
C TYR A 56 -8.22 -12.93 7.37
N ALA A 57 -9.46 -12.80 6.91
CA ALA A 57 -10.35 -13.93 6.70
C ALA A 57 -9.79 -14.91 5.66
N LEU A 58 -9.27 -14.40 4.54
CA LEU A 58 -8.64 -15.21 3.50
C LEU A 58 -7.33 -15.85 3.99
N LEU A 59 -6.51 -15.10 4.72
CA LEU A 59 -5.24 -15.61 5.25
C LEU A 59 -5.46 -16.77 6.23
N ILE A 60 -6.38 -16.58 7.19
CA ILE A 60 -6.68 -17.62 8.19
C ILE A 60 -7.30 -18.84 7.52
N SER A 61 -8.27 -18.65 6.63
CA SER A 61 -8.95 -19.77 5.96
C SER A 61 -8.01 -20.59 5.07
N THR A 62 -7.16 -19.94 4.27
CA THR A 62 -6.19 -20.64 3.40
C THR A 62 -5.08 -21.31 4.20
N THR A 63 -4.63 -20.69 5.30
CA THR A 63 -3.63 -21.30 6.19
C THR A 63 -4.22 -22.53 6.89
N ALA A 64 -5.43 -22.44 7.44
CA ALA A 64 -6.10 -23.57 8.08
C ALA A 64 -6.38 -24.71 7.08
N ALA A 65 -6.85 -24.37 5.87
CA ALA A 65 -7.06 -25.33 4.79
C ALA A 65 -5.78 -26.09 4.39
N SER A 66 -4.67 -25.36 4.22
CA SER A 66 -3.40 -25.98 3.85
C SER A 66 -2.86 -26.89 4.95
N GLN A 67 -2.91 -26.45 6.22
CA GLN A 67 -2.53 -27.28 7.36
C GLN A 67 -3.42 -28.53 7.50
N TYR A 68 -4.73 -28.39 7.33
CA TYR A 68 -5.66 -29.51 7.34
C TYR A 68 -5.28 -30.57 6.30
N MET A 69 -5.05 -30.16 5.05
CA MET A 69 -4.66 -31.10 3.99
C MET A 69 -3.25 -31.69 4.19
N MET A 70 -2.30 -30.93 4.75
CA MET A 70 -0.99 -31.47 5.12
C MET A 70 -1.11 -32.58 6.17
N ILE A 71 -1.89 -32.36 7.23
CA ILE A 71 -2.12 -33.36 8.29
C ILE A 71 -2.81 -34.60 7.69
N ARG A 72 -3.80 -34.40 6.83
CA ARG A 72 -4.50 -35.49 6.14
C ARG A 72 -3.57 -36.29 5.22
N MET A 73 -2.66 -35.64 4.50
CA MET A 73 -1.66 -36.31 3.66
C MET A 73 -0.67 -37.14 4.46
N VAL A 74 -0.23 -36.66 5.63
CA VAL A 74 0.61 -37.45 6.55
C VAL A 74 -0.11 -38.73 7.01
N LEU A 75 -1.44 -38.67 7.18
CA LEU A 75 -2.28 -39.81 7.53
C LEU A 75 -2.73 -40.67 6.33
N GLY A 76 -2.30 -40.32 5.10
CA GLY A 76 -2.60 -41.09 3.87
C GLY A 76 -3.90 -40.71 3.15
N HIS A 77 -4.66 -39.73 3.63
CA HIS A 77 -5.89 -39.26 2.99
C HIS A 77 -5.58 -38.23 1.89
N LYS A 78 -6.06 -38.48 0.65
CA LYS A 78 -5.78 -37.59 -0.49
C LYS A 78 -6.92 -36.62 -0.81
N THR A 79 -8.10 -36.84 -0.23
CA THR A 79 -9.31 -36.03 -0.45
C THR A 79 -9.75 -35.30 0.81
N TRP A 80 -10.54 -34.24 0.63
CA TRP A 80 -10.98 -33.36 1.71
C TRP A 80 -11.92 -34.04 2.71
N PHE A 81 -12.80 -34.92 2.22
CA PHE A 81 -13.87 -35.55 3.00
C PHE A 81 -13.98 -37.08 2.84
N GLY A 82 -12.94 -37.73 2.30
CA GLY A 82 -12.95 -39.18 2.03
C GLY A 82 -11.86 -39.93 2.77
N ALA A 83 -12.05 -41.25 2.89
CA ALA A 83 -11.00 -42.14 3.39
C ALA A 83 -9.84 -42.27 2.38
N ASN A 84 -10.08 -42.05 1.08
CA ASN A 84 -9.10 -42.18 0.00
C ASN A 84 -9.21 -41.04 -1.00
#